data_AF-A0A101H0P9-F1
#
_entry.id   AF-A0A101H0P9-F1
#
_cell.length_a   1.000
_cell.length_b   1.000
_cell.length_c   1.000
_cell.angle_alpha   90.00
_cell.angle_beta   90.00
_cell.angle_gamma   90.00
#
_symmetry.space_group_name_H-M   'P 1'
#
loop_
_entity.id
_entity.type
_entity.pdbx_description
1 polymer ?
#
loop_
_entity_poly.entity_id
_entity_poly.type
_entity_poly.pdbx_seq_one_letter_code
_entity_poly.pdbx_strand_id
1 'polypeptide(L)'
;MKKLILVVGAILLIILFPLFTNNMYQLYLMNRALIHAILATGLVFLTGFAGQISLGQAGFYAIGAYASAYFTVKLGLPIPIGVIAGVVLSVVAGFLLSIPSFKLKAFFLSLVTIAFGQIVWMLVINLTPITGGPSGFFGIPFYSVGNNMLSFGQVFWLFGGLLFLSVFIMYRIKHSHFGRAMLAMNDDEMAVVGGLRHMSGGVVGGIGLTLLPEFLRFGGWENYYLMVTSLIVIVIIIFVPMGLGPILETLLRKVFRIKRSNTKTL
;
A
#
# COMPACT_ATOMS: atom_id res chain seq x y z
N MET A 1 9.63 -24.36 -18.45
CA MET A 1 8.48 -24.99 -19.14
C MET A 1 7.41 -25.50 -18.16
N LYS A 2 7.72 -26.39 -17.20
CA LYS A 2 6.73 -26.91 -16.21
C LYS A 2 5.99 -25.82 -15.40
N LYS A 3 6.70 -24.79 -14.91
CA LYS A 3 6.10 -23.65 -14.20
C LYS A 3 5.19 -22.79 -15.10
N LEU A 4 5.52 -22.65 -16.38
CA LEU A 4 4.73 -21.88 -17.35
C LEU A 4 3.43 -22.62 -17.69
N ILE A 5 3.49 -23.94 -17.85
CA ILE A 5 2.32 -24.81 -18.09
C ILE A 5 1.37 -24.81 -16.89
N LEU A 6 1.89 -24.82 -15.65
CA LEU A 6 1.07 -24.72 -14.44
C LEU A 6 0.36 -23.35 -14.32
N VAL A 7 1.06 -22.27 -14.64
CA VAL A 7 0.48 -20.91 -14.65
C VAL A 7 -0.58 -20.77 -15.73
N VAL A 8 -0.31 -21.26 -16.95
CA VAL A 8 -1.27 -21.24 -18.06
C VAL A 8 -2.47 -22.15 -17.77
N GLY A 9 -2.26 -23.31 -17.14
CA GLY A 9 -3.34 -24.21 -16.69
C GLY A 9 -4.22 -23.61 -15.61
N ALA A 10 -3.64 -22.90 -14.63
CA ALA A 10 -4.39 -22.17 -13.61
C ALA A 10 -5.21 -21.03 -14.22
N ILE A 11 -4.65 -20.29 -15.17
CA ILE A 11 -5.35 -19.21 -15.90
C ILE A 11 -6.50 -19.79 -16.73
N LEU A 12 -6.30 -20.91 -17.42
CA LEU A 12 -7.35 -21.61 -18.18
C LEU A 12 -8.49 -22.12 -17.28
N LEU A 13 -8.17 -22.64 -16.10
CA LEU A 13 -9.17 -23.06 -15.11
C LEU A 13 -10.03 -21.89 -14.61
N ILE A 14 -9.41 -20.74 -14.35
CA ILE A 14 -10.12 -19.51 -13.95
C ILE A 14 -11.03 -19.04 -15.09
N ILE A 15 -10.53 -19.05 -16.32
CA ILE A 15 -11.25 -18.63 -17.54
C ILE A 15 -12.46 -19.52 -17.82
N LEU A 16 -12.37 -20.83 -17.60
CA LEU A 16 -13.46 -21.78 -17.89
C LEU A 16 -14.50 -21.87 -16.76
N PHE A 17 -14.18 -21.39 -15.56
CA PHE A 17 -15.06 -21.45 -14.39
C PHE A 17 -16.50 -20.89 -14.60
N PRO A 18 -16.71 -19.72 -15.23
CA PRO A 18 -18.06 -19.18 -15.46
C PRO A 18 -18.90 -20.00 -16.46
N LEU A 19 -18.28 -20.90 -17.23
CA LEU A 19 -19.02 -21.80 -18.15
C LEU A 19 -19.60 -23.01 -17.42
N PHE A 20 -19.05 -23.36 -16.25
CA PHE A 20 -19.50 -24.51 -15.45
C PHE A 20 -20.48 -24.14 -14.32
N THR A 21 -20.61 -22.85 -14.00
CA THR A 21 -21.41 -22.38 -12.86
C THR A 21 -22.33 -21.22 -13.22
N ASN A 22 -23.65 -21.47 -13.20
CA ASN A 22 -24.69 -20.44 -13.37
C ASN A 22 -25.15 -19.82 -12.03
N ASN A 23 -24.49 -20.16 -10.91
CA ASN A 23 -24.88 -19.66 -9.59
C ASN A 23 -24.34 -18.23 -9.36
N MET A 24 -25.25 -17.26 -9.25
CA MET A 24 -24.93 -15.84 -9.07
C MET A 24 -24.03 -15.57 -7.85
N TYR A 25 -24.20 -16.32 -6.76
CA TYR A 25 -23.39 -16.14 -5.54
C TYR A 25 -21.92 -16.52 -5.76
N GLN A 26 -21.68 -17.63 -6.46
CA GLN A 26 -20.32 -18.10 -6.76
C GLN A 26 -19.60 -17.15 -7.72
N LEU A 27 -20.31 -16.65 -8.74
CA LEU A 27 -19.78 -15.64 -9.66
C LEU A 27 -19.45 -14.32 -8.94
N TYR A 28 -20.29 -13.89 -8.00
CA TYR A 28 -20.02 -12.72 -7.18
C TYR A 28 -18.75 -12.87 -6.31
N LEU A 29 -18.63 -13.99 -5.59
CA LEU A 29 -17.43 -14.31 -4.80
C LEU A 29 -16.17 -14.33 -5.66
N MET A 30 -16.25 -14.94 -6.84
CA MET A 30 -15.09 -15.05 -7.72
C MET A 30 -14.70 -13.70 -8.33
N ASN A 31 -15.66 -12.85 -8.68
CA ASN A 31 -15.39 -11.48 -9.12
C ASN A 31 -14.65 -10.67 -8.04
N ARG A 32 -15.03 -10.82 -6.76
CA ARG A 32 -14.31 -10.19 -5.65
C ARG A 32 -12.89 -10.75 -5.49
N ALA A 33 -12.74 -12.08 -5.63
CA ALA A 33 -11.43 -12.71 -5.58
C ALA A 33 -10.50 -12.20 -6.69
N LEU A 34 -11.01 -12.02 -7.92
CA LEU A 34 -10.25 -11.46 -9.04
C LEU A 34 -9.79 -10.02 -8.76
N ILE A 35 -10.67 -9.16 -8.22
CA ILE A 35 -10.29 -7.79 -7.83
C ILE A 35 -9.18 -7.80 -6.79
N HIS A 36 -9.30 -8.63 -5.75
CA HIS A 36 -8.26 -8.76 -4.73
C HIS A 36 -6.95 -9.33 -5.29
N ALA A 37 -7.01 -10.24 -6.27
CA ALA A 37 -5.83 -10.75 -6.95
C ALA A 37 -5.13 -9.66 -7.79
N ILE A 38 -5.88 -8.78 -8.47
CA ILE A 38 -5.31 -7.61 -9.15
C ILE A 38 -4.57 -6.73 -8.14
N LEU A 39 -5.18 -6.43 -6.99
CA LEU A 39 -4.52 -5.66 -5.93
C LEU A 39 -3.25 -6.35 -5.41
N ALA A 40 -3.29 -7.67 -5.25
CA ALA A 40 -2.13 -8.46 -4.84
C ALA A 40 -0.98 -8.37 -5.84
N THR A 41 -1.25 -8.29 -7.16
CA THR A 41 -0.18 -8.12 -8.16
C THR A 41 0.59 -6.80 -7.95
N GLY A 42 -0.09 -5.72 -7.58
CA GLY A 42 0.56 -4.45 -7.23
C GLY A 42 1.40 -4.54 -5.97
N LEU A 43 0.93 -5.28 -4.95
CA LEU A 43 1.70 -5.53 -3.74
C LEU A 43 2.98 -6.34 -4.03
N VAL A 44 2.85 -7.44 -4.76
CA VAL A 44 3.98 -8.32 -5.13
C VAL A 44 4.98 -7.59 -6.02
N PHE A 45 4.54 -6.66 -6.85
CA PHE A 45 5.44 -5.81 -7.63
C PHE A 45 6.38 -5.01 -6.72
N LEU A 46 5.85 -4.34 -5.70
CA LEU A 46 6.65 -3.54 -4.78
C LEU A 46 7.53 -4.42 -3.87
N THR A 47 6.94 -5.40 -3.21
CA THR A 47 7.66 -6.24 -2.23
C THR A 47 8.65 -7.19 -2.90
N GLY A 48 8.27 -7.75 -4.05
CA GLY A 48 9.06 -8.76 -4.75
C GLY A 48 10.17 -8.20 -5.63
N PHE A 49 10.00 -7.01 -6.21
CA PHE A 49 11.02 -6.42 -7.09
C PHE A 49 11.83 -5.32 -6.42
N ALA A 50 11.19 -4.38 -5.72
CA ALA A 50 11.89 -3.27 -5.09
C ALA A 50 12.52 -3.63 -3.73
N GLY A 51 12.15 -4.77 -3.13
CA GLY A 51 12.58 -5.13 -1.77
C GLY A 51 11.89 -4.34 -0.66
N GLN A 52 10.97 -3.46 -1.04
CA GLN A 52 10.33 -2.51 -0.15
C GLN A 52 8.97 -3.04 0.32
N ILE A 53 8.81 -3.15 1.64
CA ILE A 53 7.52 -3.50 2.24
C ILE A 53 6.62 -2.26 2.22
N SER A 54 5.62 -2.26 1.32
CA SER A 54 4.58 -1.22 1.22
C SER A 54 3.22 -1.81 1.56
N LEU A 55 2.53 -1.24 2.54
CA LEU A 55 1.21 -1.68 3.02
C LEU A 55 0.09 -0.68 2.66
N GLY A 56 0.36 0.26 1.77
CA GLY A 56 -0.57 1.33 1.38
C GLY A 56 -1.62 0.95 0.33
N GLN A 57 -1.66 -0.31 -0.11
CA GLN A 57 -2.53 -0.77 -1.21
C GLN A 57 -4.02 -0.49 -0.96
N ALA A 58 -4.48 -0.60 0.29
CA ALA A 58 -5.85 -0.27 0.66
C ALA A 58 -6.21 1.20 0.39
N GLY A 59 -5.27 2.12 0.57
CA GLY A 59 -5.45 3.55 0.27
C GLY A 59 -5.62 3.79 -1.23
N PHE A 60 -4.77 3.19 -2.07
CA PHE A 60 -4.90 3.29 -3.53
C PHE A 60 -6.18 2.66 -4.06
N TYR A 61 -6.60 1.54 -3.47
CA TYR A 61 -7.87 0.91 -3.79
C TYR A 61 -9.05 1.82 -3.44
N ALA A 62 -9.03 2.46 -2.26
CA ALA A 62 -10.05 3.42 -1.84
C ALA A 62 -10.11 4.63 -2.78
N ILE A 63 -8.97 5.28 -3.07
CA ILE A 63 -8.93 6.45 -3.97
C ILE A 63 -9.54 6.11 -5.33
N GLY A 64 -9.13 5.00 -5.95
CA GLY A 64 -9.64 4.59 -7.26
C GLY A 64 -11.14 4.28 -7.24
N ALA A 65 -11.60 3.52 -6.23
CA ALA A 65 -13.00 3.14 -6.10
C ALA A 65 -13.92 4.35 -5.86
N TYR A 66 -13.56 5.23 -4.92
CA TYR A 66 -14.35 6.42 -4.60
C TYR A 66 -14.32 7.46 -5.72
N ALA A 67 -13.19 7.65 -6.38
CA ALA A 67 -13.11 8.53 -7.56
C ALA A 67 -14.02 8.02 -8.68
N SER A 68 -13.91 6.74 -9.05
CA SER A 68 -14.74 6.15 -10.09
C SER A 68 -16.23 6.24 -9.74
N ALA A 69 -16.59 6.00 -8.47
CA ALA A 69 -17.96 6.13 -8.00
C ALA A 69 -18.46 7.59 -8.05
N TYR A 70 -17.64 8.57 -7.67
CA TYR A 70 -17.98 9.98 -7.74
C TYR A 70 -18.29 10.43 -9.18
N PHE A 71 -17.39 10.14 -10.12
CA PHE A 71 -17.60 10.51 -11.53
C PHE A 71 -18.80 9.81 -12.16
N THR A 72 -19.10 8.57 -11.75
CA THR A 72 -20.22 7.81 -12.31
C THR A 72 -21.56 8.24 -11.69
N VAL A 73 -21.64 8.40 -10.37
CA VAL A 73 -22.89 8.63 -9.64
C VAL A 73 -23.26 10.11 -9.58
N LYS A 74 -22.31 11.00 -9.26
CA LYS A 74 -22.59 12.44 -9.12
C LYS A 74 -22.59 13.15 -10.46
N LEU A 75 -21.64 12.82 -11.35
CA LEU A 75 -21.49 13.47 -12.65
C LEU A 75 -22.17 12.72 -13.80
N GLY A 76 -22.70 11.52 -13.53
CA GLY A 76 -23.42 10.72 -14.54
C GLY A 76 -22.54 10.28 -15.71
N LEU A 77 -21.22 10.30 -15.56
CA LEU A 77 -20.31 9.96 -16.64
C LEU A 77 -20.30 8.44 -16.89
N PRO A 78 -20.05 8.01 -18.14
CA PRO A 78 -19.83 6.61 -18.47
C PRO A 78 -18.78 5.95 -17.56
N ILE A 79 -19.04 4.72 -17.14
CA ILE A 79 -18.17 3.95 -16.23
C ILE A 79 -16.70 3.89 -16.71
N PRO A 80 -16.38 3.70 -18.01
CA PRO A 80 -14.98 3.71 -18.45
C PRO A 80 -14.25 5.02 -18.12
N ILE A 81 -14.93 6.15 -18.23
CA ILE A 81 -14.36 7.47 -17.90
C ILE A 81 -14.16 7.59 -16.39
N GLY A 82 -15.11 7.11 -15.59
CA GLY A 82 -14.96 7.02 -14.14
C GLY A 82 -13.76 6.18 -13.71
N VAL A 83 -13.56 5.01 -14.36
CA VAL A 83 -12.42 4.12 -14.09
C VAL A 83 -11.10 4.80 -14.45
N ILE A 84 -11.00 5.44 -15.62
CA ILE A 84 -9.79 6.15 -16.05
C ILE A 84 -9.48 7.30 -15.08
N ALA A 85 -10.48 8.08 -14.67
CA ALA A 85 -10.31 9.15 -13.70
C ALA A 85 -9.81 8.62 -12.34
N GLY A 86 -10.35 7.48 -11.89
CA GLY A 86 -9.87 6.80 -10.68
C GLY A 86 -8.42 6.32 -10.80
N VAL A 87 -8.03 5.75 -11.94
CA VAL A 87 -6.63 5.35 -12.20
C VAL A 87 -5.71 6.57 -12.16
N VAL A 88 -6.08 7.66 -12.85
CA VAL A 88 -5.29 8.89 -12.88
C VAL A 88 -5.11 9.45 -11.46
N LEU A 89 -6.17 9.53 -10.66
CA LEU A 89 -6.08 10.01 -9.28
C LEU A 89 -5.22 9.11 -8.39
N SER A 90 -5.33 7.78 -8.53
CA SER A 90 -4.45 6.85 -7.81
C SER A 90 -2.98 6.97 -8.24
N VAL A 91 -2.70 7.22 -9.52
CA VAL A 91 -1.34 7.48 -10.02
C VAL A 91 -0.79 8.78 -9.45
N VAL A 92 -1.59 9.84 -9.44
CA VAL A 92 -1.20 11.14 -8.84
C VAL A 92 -0.91 10.98 -7.35
N ALA A 93 -1.80 10.30 -6.61
CA ALA A 93 -1.58 10.02 -5.19
C ALA A 93 -0.32 9.17 -4.97
N GLY A 94 -0.05 8.19 -5.83
CA GLY A 94 1.14 7.35 -5.76
C GLY A 94 2.41 8.14 -6.03
N PHE A 95 2.38 9.05 -7.00
CA PHE A 95 3.49 9.95 -7.28
C PHE A 95 3.76 10.88 -6.10
N LEU A 96 2.72 11.49 -5.52
CA LEU A 96 2.85 12.33 -4.33
C LEU A 96 3.42 11.55 -3.13
N LEU A 97 2.99 10.30 -2.94
CA LEU A 97 3.52 9.42 -1.90
C LEU A 97 4.98 9.03 -2.16
N SER A 98 5.39 8.89 -3.42
CA SER A 98 6.76 8.48 -3.77
C SER A 98 7.81 9.51 -3.37
N ILE A 99 7.47 10.81 -3.41
CA ILE A 99 8.38 11.92 -3.09
C ILE A 99 8.99 11.80 -1.68
N PRO A 100 8.20 11.66 -0.59
CA PRO A 100 8.75 11.43 0.75
C PRO A 100 9.37 10.03 0.88
N SER A 101 8.82 9.02 0.19
CA SER A 101 9.30 7.64 0.26
C SER A 101 10.72 7.44 -0.23
N PHE A 102 11.20 8.21 -1.22
CA PHE A 102 12.58 8.09 -1.73
C PHE A 102 13.67 8.39 -0.69
N LYS A 103 13.32 9.06 0.43
CA LYS A 103 14.28 9.42 1.48
C LYS A 103 14.33 8.41 2.63
N LEU A 104 13.47 7.39 2.60
CA LEU A 104 13.24 6.50 3.73
C LEU A 104 13.83 5.11 3.51
N LYS A 105 14.33 4.50 4.59
CA LYS A 105 14.76 3.09 4.60
C LYS A 105 13.54 2.16 4.63
N ALA A 106 13.71 0.92 4.17
CA ALA A 106 12.64 -0.07 3.98
C ALA A 106 11.61 -0.17 5.12
N PHE A 107 12.04 -0.17 6.39
CA PHE A 107 11.12 -0.23 7.54
C PHE A 107 10.26 1.03 7.73
N PHE A 108 10.86 2.22 7.58
CA PHE A 108 10.14 3.48 7.70
C PHE A 108 9.16 3.70 6.55
N LEU A 109 9.48 3.17 5.37
CA LEU A 109 8.58 3.18 4.23
C LEU A 109 7.27 2.44 4.53
N SER A 110 7.32 1.29 5.19
CA SER A 110 6.11 0.55 5.59
C SER A 110 5.21 1.38 6.50
N LEU A 111 5.79 2.02 7.53
CA LEU A 111 5.04 2.89 8.44
C LEU A 111 4.36 4.06 7.71
N VAL A 112 5.07 4.70 6.78
CA VAL A 112 4.49 5.79 5.96
C VAL A 112 3.35 5.29 5.09
N THR A 113 3.46 4.09 4.51
CA THR A 113 2.39 3.54 3.66
C THR A 113 1.16 3.11 4.47
N ILE A 114 1.33 2.66 5.71
CA ILE A 114 0.20 2.42 6.64
C ILE A 114 -0.47 3.75 6.99
N ALA A 115 0.32 4.76 7.36
CA ALA A 115 -0.19 6.09 7.69
C ALA A 115 -0.95 6.71 6.50
N PHE A 116 -0.43 6.56 5.28
CA PHE A 116 -1.12 6.95 4.06
C PHE A 116 -2.49 6.27 3.94
N GLY A 117 -2.56 4.95 4.13
CA GLY A 117 -3.83 4.21 4.11
C GLY A 117 -4.83 4.75 5.15
N GLN A 118 -4.36 5.06 6.36
CA GLN A 118 -5.18 5.66 7.42
C GLN A 118 -5.65 7.07 7.09
N ILE A 119 -4.77 7.91 6.51
CA ILE A 119 -5.13 9.26 6.07
C ILE A 119 -6.21 9.19 5.00
N VAL A 120 -6.05 8.32 4.00
CA VAL A 120 -7.07 8.13 2.95
C VAL A 120 -8.40 7.69 3.56
N TRP A 121 -8.38 6.73 4.48
CA TRP A 121 -9.60 6.29 5.17
C TRP A 121 -10.27 7.42 5.95
N MET A 122 -9.49 8.21 6.69
CA MET A 122 -10.00 9.36 7.44
C MET A 122 -10.57 10.45 6.53
N LEU A 123 -9.92 10.70 5.39
CA LEU A 123 -10.44 11.60 4.35
C LEU A 123 -11.77 11.09 3.78
N VAL A 124 -11.85 9.80 3.47
CA VAL A 124 -13.08 9.18 2.94
C VAL A 124 -14.26 9.34 3.91
N ILE A 125 -14.04 9.23 5.22
CA ILE A 125 -15.12 9.34 6.20
C ILE A 125 -15.50 10.79 6.48
N ASN A 126 -14.52 11.71 6.54
CA ASN A 126 -14.76 13.10 6.93
C ASN A 126 -15.20 13.99 5.74
N LEU A 127 -14.78 13.70 4.51
CA LEU A 127 -15.16 14.46 3.31
C LEU A 127 -16.55 14.06 2.80
N THR A 128 -17.54 14.08 3.68
CA THR A 128 -18.93 13.69 3.39
C THR A 128 -19.54 14.34 2.13
N PRO A 129 -19.26 15.62 1.77
CA PRO A 129 -19.84 16.21 0.56
C PRO A 129 -19.34 15.57 -0.73
N ILE A 130 -18.13 15.02 -0.70
CA ILE A 130 -17.41 14.51 -1.88
C ILE A 130 -17.46 12.98 -1.93
N THR A 131 -17.37 12.27 -0.80
CA THR A 131 -17.26 10.80 -0.77
C THR A 131 -18.53 10.09 -0.35
N GLY A 132 -19.51 10.82 0.18
CA GLY A 132 -20.68 10.24 0.85
C GLY A 132 -20.40 9.70 2.26
N GLY A 133 -19.18 9.92 2.78
CA GLY A 133 -18.79 9.52 4.13
C GLY A 133 -18.84 7.99 4.35
N PRO A 134 -19.18 7.53 5.57
CA PRO A 134 -19.30 6.10 5.88
C PRO A 134 -20.34 5.35 5.04
N SER A 135 -21.35 6.05 4.54
CA SER A 135 -22.43 5.45 3.74
C SER A 135 -22.03 5.18 2.29
N GLY A 136 -20.97 5.83 1.80
CA GLY A 136 -20.50 5.71 0.41
C GLY A 136 -21.54 6.16 -0.62
N PHE A 137 -21.45 5.58 -1.82
CA PHE A 137 -22.37 5.87 -2.94
C PHE A 137 -23.34 4.72 -3.17
N PHE A 138 -24.62 5.06 -3.28
CA PHE A 138 -25.68 4.14 -3.71
C PHE A 138 -26.03 4.36 -5.19
N GLY A 139 -26.56 3.33 -5.83
CA GLY A 139 -27.03 3.42 -7.22
C GLY A 139 -25.92 3.47 -8.28
N ILE A 140 -24.75 2.88 -8.00
CA ILE A 140 -23.71 2.72 -9.02
C ILE A 140 -24.28 1.83 -10.14
N PRO A 141 -24.38 2.33 -11.39
CA PRO A 141 -24.95 1.56 -12.49
C PRO A 141 -24.11 0.31 -12.76
N PHE A 142 -24.78 -0.78 -13.11
CA PHE A 142 -24.10 -1.97 -13.62
C PHE A 142 -23.35 -1.62 -14.91
N TYR A 143 -22.19 -2.25 -15.12
CA TYR A 143 -21.40 -2.02 -16.32
C TYR A 143 -22.21 -2.42 -17.57
N SER A 144 -22.51 -1.43 -18.41
CA SER A 144 -23.18 -1.62 -19.70
C SER A 144 -22.23 -1.23 -20.83
N VAL A 145 -22.24 -2.02 -21.90
CA VAL A 145 -21.55 -1.70 -23.15
C VAL A 145 -22.63 -1.47 -24.19
N GLY A 146 -22.92 -0.20 -24.50
CA GLY A 146 -24.10 0.18 -25.28
C GLY A 146 -25.40 0.02 -24.48
N ASN A 147 -26.45 -0.51 -25.12
CA ASN A 147 -27.76 -0.75 -24.48
C ASN A 147 -27.86 -2.06 -23.69
N ASN A 148 -26.81 -2.90 -23.70
CA ASN A 148 -26.84 -4.21 -23.03
C ASN A 148 -26.12 -4.13 -21.68
N MET A 149 -26.86 -4.42 -20.61
CA MET A 149 -26.28 -4.64 -19.29
C MET A 149 -25.47 -5.95 -19.29
N LEU A 150 -24.22 -5.90 -18.84
CA LEU A 150 -23.38 -7.09 -18.79
C LEU A 150 -23.83 -7.99 -17.64
N SER A 151 -24.00 -9.28 -17.95
CA SER A 151 -24.27 -10.30 -16.92
C SER A 151 -23.04 -10.51 -16.03
N PHE A 152 -23.25 -11.00 -14.80
CA PHE A 152 -22.18 -11.35 -13.86
C PHE A 152 -21.11 -12.27 -14.47
N GLY A 153 -21.51 -13.15 -15.38
CA GLY A 153 -20.60 -14.00 -16.14
C GLY A 153 -19.69 -13.19 -17.06
N GLN A 154 -20.20 -12.16 -17.75
CA GLN A 154 -19.40 -11.32 -18.65
C GLN A 154 -18.47 -10.37 -17.88
N VAL A 155 -18.91 -9.87 -16.72
CA VAL A 155 -18.06 -9.09 -15.80
C VAL A 155 -16.86 -9.90 -15.31
N PHE A 156 -17.04 -11.21 -15.09
CA PHE A 156 -15.95 -12.11 -14.74
C PHE A 156 -14.86 -12.16 -15.82
N TRP A 157 -15.24 -12.28 -17.09
CA TRP A 157 -14.29 -12.24 -18.21
C TRP A 157 -13.55 -10.91 -18.29
N LEU A 158 -14.22 -9.80 -17.99
CA LEU A 158 -13.61 -8.47 -17.95
C LEU A 158 -12.56 -8.38 -16.83
N PHE A 159 -12.87 -8.80 -15.60
CA PHE A 159 -11.90 -8.79 -14.50
C PHE A 159 -10.77 -9.80 -14.71
N GLY A 160 -11.06 -10.96 -15.30
CA GLY A 160 -10.05 -11.94 -15.71
C GLY A 160 -9.10 -11.36 -16.75
N GLY A 161 -9.62 -10.63 -17.74
CA GLY A 161 -8.82 -9.92 -18.73
C GLY A 161 -7.94 -8.81 -18.12
N LEU A 162 -8.48 -8.03 -17.17
CA LEU A 162 -7.72 -7.02 -16.44
C LEU A 162 -6.62 -7.61 -15.57
N LEU A 163 -6.89 -8.74 -14.91
CA LEU A 163 -5.87 -9.47 -14.15
C LEU A 163 -4.78 -10.01 -15.07
N PHE A 164 -5.15 -10.61 -16.20
CA PHE A 164 -4.17 -11.06 -17.19
C PHE A 164 -3.30 -9.89 -17.67
N LEU A 165 -3.92 -8.75 -17.97
CA LEU A 165 -3.22 -7.54 -18.38
C LEU A 165 -2.27 -7.03 -17.28
N SER A 166 -2.70 -7.00 -16.01
CA SER A 166 -1.85 -6.54 -14.90
C SER A 166 -0.62 -7.44 -14.71
N VAL A 167 -0.82 -8.76 -14.76
CA VAL A 167 0.27 -9.75 -14.68
C VAL A 167 1.19 -9.67 -15.91
N PHE A 168 0.63 -9.45 -17.10
CA PHE A 168 1.40 -9.30 -18.32
C PHE A 168 2.29 -8.05 -18.27
N ILE A 169 1.74 -6.90 -17.84
CA ILE A 169 2.51 -5.67 -17.62
C ILE A 169 3.62 -5.90 -16.60
N MET A 170 3.30 -6.54 -15.48
CA MET A 170 4.28 -6.92 -14.45
C MET A 170 5.41 -7.78 -15.03
N TYR A 171 5.08 -8.78 -15.85
CA TYR A 171 6.04 -9.66 -16.51
C TYR A 171 6.95 -8.89 -17.47
N ARG A 172 6.39 -7.97 -18.27
CA ARG A 172 7.15 -7.11 -19.19
C ARG A 172 8.08 -6.17 -18.44
N ILE A 173 7.63 -5.53 -17.37
CA ILE A 173 8.46 -4.64 -16.54
C ILE A 173 9.61 -5.41 -15.90
N LYS A 174 9.35 -6.61 -15.35
CA LYS A 174 10.39 -7.45 -14.75
C LYS A 174 11.58 -7.73 -15.69
N HIS A 175 11.30 -7.95 -16.98
CA HIS A 175 12.33 -8.27 -17.98
C HIS A 175 12.90 -7.03 -18.67
N SER A 176 12.40 -5.83 -18.33
CA SER A 176 12.93 -4.56 -18.82
C SER A 176 14.21 -4.16 -18.07
N HIS A 177 14.92 -3.14 -18.59
CA HIS A 177 16.09 -2.58 -17.91
C HIS A 177 15.75 -2.05 -16.51
N PHE A 178 14.59 -1.39 -16.36
CA PHE A 178 14.11 -0.85 -15.09
C PHE A 178 13.85 -1.95 -14.05
N GLY A 179 13.17 -3.04 -14.44
CA GLY A 179 12.88 -4.15 -13.53
C GLY A 179 14.14 -4.90 -13.06
N ARG A 180 15.14 -5.05 -13.93
CA ARG A 180 16.44 -5.63 -13.55
C ARG A 180 17.21 -4.74 -12.56
N ALA A 181 17.17 -3.43 -12.75
CA ALA A 181 17.77 -2.48 -11.82
C ALA A 181 17.13 -2.56 -10.42
N MET A 182 15.79 -2.61 -10.34
CA MET A 182 15.09 -2.75 -9.06
C MET A 182 15.46 -4.04 -8.33
N LEU A 183 15.52 -5.17 -9.06
CA LEU A 183 15.92 -6.45 -8.49
C LEU A 183 17.34 -6.43 -7.91
N ALA A 184 18.30 -5.78 -8.60
CA ALA A 184 19.66 -5.66 -8.11
C ALA A 184 19.76 -4.82 -6.82
N MET A 185 18.90 -3.81 -6.65
CA MET A 185 18.85 -2.99 -5.43
C MET A 185 18.26 -3.77 -4.23
N ASN A 186 17.27 -4.63 -4.49
CA ASN A 186 16.66 -5.48 -3.46
C ASN A 186 17.67 -6.45 -2.83
N ASP A 187 18.52 -7.08 -3.65
CA ASP A 187 19.51 -8.05 -3.16
C ASP A 187 20.51 -7.44 -2.14
N ASP A 188 20.87 -6.17 -2.32
CA ASP A 188 21.75 -5.42 -1.40
C ASP A 188 21.00 -4.96 -0.13
N GLU A 189 19.76 -4.47 -0.27
CA GLU A 189 18.92 -4.10 0.86
C GLU A 189 18.59 -5.30 1.77
N MET A 190 18.32 -6.49 1.21
CA MET A 190 18.07 -7.70 2.00
C MET A 190 19.31 -8.17 2.78
N ALA A 191 20.52 -7.97 2.23
CA ALA A 191 21.77 -8.24 2.94
C ALA A 191 21.98 -7.25 4.12
N VAL A 192 21.57 -5.99 3.97
CA VAL A 192 21.63 -4.96 5.02
C VAL A 192 20.52 -5.13 6.06
N VAL A 193 19.30 -5.49 5.65
CA VAL A 193 18.14 -5.72 6.54
C VAL A 193 18.30 -7.01 7.34
N GLY A 194 19.06 -7.99 6.84
CA GLY A 194 19.53 -9.13 7.63
C GLY A 194 20.46 -8.77 8.81
N GLY A 195 20.90 -7.51 8.92
CA GLY A 195 21.83 -7.00 9.92
C GLY A 195 21.23 -5.94 10.87
N LEU A 196 20.28 -6.34 11.72
CA LEU A 196 19.75 -5.58 12.86
C LEU A 196 20.83 -5.32 13.93
N ARG A 197 21.69 -4.31 13.75
CA ARG A 197 22.60 -3.87 14.82
C ARG A 197 21.83 -3.04 15.85
N HIS A 198 21.40 -3.71 16.92
CA HIS A 198 21.00 -3.21 18.26
C HIS A 198 19.51 -3.29 18.64
N MET A 199 19.18 -4.33 19.43
CA MET A 199 17.88 -4.55 20.08
C MET A 199 17.47 -3.41 21.05
N SER A 200 18.41 -2.59 21.53
CA SER A 200 18.15 -1.50 22.48
C SER A 200 17.40 -0.31 21.86
N GLY A 201 17.52 -0.08 20.54
CA GLY A 201 16.85 1.04 19.86
C GLY A 201 15.33 0.87 19.76
N GLY A 202 14.85 -0.37 19.58
CA GLY A 202 13.42 -0.69 19.54
C GLY A 202 12.73 -0.52 20.90
N VAL A 203 13.41 -0.88 21.98
CA VAL A 203 12.88 -0.74 23.35
C VAL A 203 12.72 0.73 23.74
N VAL A 204 13.74 1.56 23.50
CA VAL A 204 13.69 2.99 23.82
C VAL A 204 12.69 3.75 22.93
N GLY A 205 12.63 3.41 21.64
CA GLY A 205 11.65 3.97 20.71
C GLY A 205 10.21 3.61 21.08
N GLY A 206 9.96 2.36 21.47
CA GLY A 206 8.63 1.90 21.91
C GLY A 206 8.17 2.61 23.19
N ILE A 207 9.04 2.74 24.19
CA ILE A 207 8.71 3.44 25.44
C ILE A 207 8.45 4.93 25.16
N GLY A 208 9.30 5.59 24.37
CA GLY A 208 9.14 7.00 24.01
C GLY A 208 7.85 7.30 23.25
N LEU A 209 7.53 6.48 22.23
CA LEU A 209 6.30 6.62 21.44
C LEU A 209 5.04 6.30 22.23
N THR A 210 5.13 5.48 23.28
CA THR A 210 3.98 5.16 24.15
C THR A 210 3.71 6.27 25.16
N LEU A 211 4.74 6.92 25.68
CA LEU A 211 4.60 7.98 26.69
C LEU A 211 4.20 9.34 26.11
N LEU A 212 4.63 9.64 24.88
CA LEU A 212 4.40 10.94 24.24
C LEU A 212 2.91 11.29 24.03
N PRO A 213 2.05 10.37 23.53
CA PRO A 213 0.62 10.61 23.41
C PRO A 213 -0.07 10.76 24.79
N GLU A 214 0.42 10.03 25.80
CA GLU A 214 -0.15 10.04 27.15
C GLU A 214 0.06 11.40 27.84
N PHE A 215 1.26 11.99 27.70
CA PHE A 215 1.55 13.34 28.18
C PHE A 215 0.69 14.43 27.51
N LEU A 216 0.46 14.31 26.19
CA LEU A 216 -0.42 15.23 25.45
C LEU A 216 -1.89 15.07 25.86
N ARG A 217 -2.31 13.85 26.24
CA ARG A 217 -3.64 13.55 26.76
C ARG A 217 -3.88 14.23 28.12
N PHE A 218 -2.93 14.14 29.05
CA PHE A 218 -3.05 14.78 30.37
C PHE A 218 -2.91 16.32 30.33
N GLY A 219 -2.34 16.89 29.27
CA GLY A 219 -2.12 18.33 29.12
C GLY A 219 -3.32 19.16 28.65
N GLY A 220 -4.51 18.57 28.48
CA GLY A 220 -5.74 19.30 28.13
C GLY A 220 -6.04 19.48 26.63
N TRP A 221 -5.39 18.68 25.75
CA TRP A 221 -5.53 18.77 24.29
C TRP A 221 -6.36 17.61 23.70
N GLU A 222 -7.48 17.26 24.34
CA GLU A 222 -8.26 16.03 24.05
C GLU A 222 -8.82 15.95 22.62
N ASN A 223 -9.08 17.08 21.96
CA ASN A 223 -9.62 17.10 20.59
C ASN A 223 -8.55 17.08 19.49
N TYR A 224 -7.28 17.37 19.83
CA TYR A 224 -6.19 17.54 18.86
C TYR A 224 -5.02 16.58 19.07
N TYR A 225 -5.02 15.77 20.13
CA TYR A 225 -3.89 14.90 20.46
C TYR A 225 -3.52 13.96 19.32
N LEU A 226 -4.48 13.35 18.62
CA LEU A 226 -4.19 12.44 17.50
C LEU A 226 -3.54 13.16 16.30
N MET A 227 -3.96 14.40 16.03
CA MET A 227 -3.40 15.21 14.94
C MET A 227 -1.98 15.65 15.27
N VAL A 228 -1.76 16.16 16.48
CA VAL A 228 -0.45 16.64 16.94
C VAL A 228 0.54 15.49 17.11
N THR A 229 0.11 14.35 17.64
CA THR A 229 0.96 13.15 17.79
C THR A 229 1.38 12.63 16.42
N SER A 230 0.48 12.55 15.45
CA SER A 230 0.80 12.12 14.08
C SER A 230 1.81 13.07 13.42
N LEU A 231 1.65 14.38 13.62
CA LEU A 231 2.54 15.39 13.08
C LEU A 231 3.94 15.35 13.72
N ILE A 232 4.03 15.17 15.05
CA ILE A 232 5.29 15.00 15.78
C ILE A 232 6.00 13.72 15.35
N VAL A 233 5.28 12.61 15.21
CA VAL A 233 5.85 11.33 14.73
C VAL A 233 6.41 11.49 13.32
N ILE A 234 5.70 12.17 12.43
CA ILE A 234 6.18 12.48 11.07
C ILE A 234 7.44 13.34 11.11
N VAL A 235 7.47 14.39 11.94
CA VAL A 235 8.66 15.25 12.11
C VAL A 235 9.85 14.46 12.66
N ILE A 236 9.64 13.59 13.65
CA ILE A 236 10.70 12.72 14.21
C ILE A 236 11.22 11.74 13.15
N ILE A 237 10.35 11.14 12.35
CA ILE A 237 10.75 10.25 11.25
C ILE A 237 11.59 10.99 10.20
N ILE A 238 11.24 12.25 9.91
CA ILE A 238 11.93 13.08 8.91
C ILE A 238 13.29 13.57 9.43
N PHE A 239 13.36 14.04 10.69
CA PHE A 239 14.57 14.64 11.25
C PHE A 239 15.50 13.65 11.96
N VAL A 240 14.99 12.49 12.39
CA VAL A 240 15.75 11.46 13.11
C VAL A 240 15.58 10.07 12.45
N PRO A 241 16.03 9.90 11.19
CA PRO A 241 15.83 8.67 10.41
C PRO A 241 16.67 7.47 10.90
N MET A 242 17.59 7.70 11.85
CA MET A 242 18.37 6.63 12.51
C MET A 242 17.79 6.20 13.87
N GLY A 243 16.61 6.75 14.25
CA GLY A 243 16.00 6.56 15.57
C GLY A 243 16.66 7.42 16.65
N LEU A 244 16.04 7.50 17.84
CA LEU A 244 16.59 8.23 18.99
C LEU A 244 17.81 7.52 19.63
N GLY A 245 18.06 6.27 19.25
CA GLY A 245 19.12 5.42 19.79
C GLY A 245 20.54 5.99 19.65
N PRO A 246 20.99 6.43 18.45
CA PRO A 246 22.32 7.02 18.26
C PRO A 246 22.53 8.32 19.04
N ILE A 247 21.48 9.12 19.21
CA ILE A 247 21.53 10.37 19.99
C ILE A 247 21.71 10.04 21.48
N LEU A 248 20.89 9.11 22.00
CA LEU A 248 21.00 8.64 23.38
C LEU A 248 22.31 7.92 23.65
N GLU A 249 22.82 7.14 22.70
CA GLU A 249 24.13 6.47 22.81
C GLU A 249 25.27 7.49 22.83
N THR A 250 25.20 8.54 22.03
CA THR A 250 26.17 9.64 22.05
C THR A 250 26.10 10.41 23.37
N LEU A 251 24.90 10.64 23.91
CA LEU A 251 24.68 11.31 25.19
C LEU A 251 25.14 10.45 26.37
N LEU A 252 24.78 9.16 26.39
CA LEU A 252 25.20 8.17 27.38
C LEU A 252 26.72 7.95 27.34
N ARG A 253 27.33 7.87 26.15
CA ARG A 253 28.81 7.77 26.02
C ARG A 253 29.51 9.02 26.55
N LYS A 254 28.89 10.20 26.40
CA LYS A 254 29.40 11.48 26.92
C LYS A 254 29.22 11.60 28.44
N VAL A 255 28.15 11.04 29.00
CA VAL A 255 27.86 10.99 30.44
C VAL A 255 28.66 9.89 31.17
N PHE A 256 28.81 8.71 30.58
CA PHE A 256 29.42 7.53 31.22
C PHE A 256 30.90 7.28 30.88
N ARG A 257 31.53 8.11 30.04
CA ARG A 257 32.99 8.12 29.76
C ARG A 257 33.63 6.71 29.70
N ILE A 258 33.03 5.79 28.94
CA ILE A 258 33.48 4.40 28.87
C ILE A 258 34.79 4.32 28.07
N LYS A 259 35.88 3.98 28.76
CA LYS A 259 37.24 3.81 28.21
C LYS A 259 37.34 2.49 27.42
N ARG A 260 37.87 2.57 26.21
CA ARG A 260 38.06 1.44 25.26
C ARG A 260 38.92 0.35 25.90
N SER A 261 38.39 -0.87 26.03
CA SER A 261 39.21 -2.06 26.33
C SER A 261 39.83 -2.55 25.02
N ASN A 262 41.15 -2.45 24.90
CA ASN A 262 41.94 -3.00 23.81
C ASN A 262 41.93 -4.53 23.91
N THR A 263 41.18 -5.22 23.04
CA THR A 263 41.41 -6.65 22.79
C THR A 263 42.49 -6.78 21.72
N LYS A 264 43.69 -7.18 22.16
CA LYS A 264 44.78 -7.61 21.30
C LYS A 264 44.35 -8.87 20.53
N THR A 265 44.56 -8.83 19.22
CA THR A 265 44.59 -9.99 18.34
C THR A 265 45.80 -10.87 18.67
N LEU A 266 45.56 -12.14 18.95
CA LEU A 266 46.44 -13.27 18.61
C LEU A 266 45.58 -14.25 17.83
#